data_AF-A0A846V994-F1
#
_entry.id   AF-A0A846V994-F1
#
_cell.length_a   1.000
_cell.length_b   1.000
_cell.length_c   1.000
_cell.angle_alpha   90.00
_cell.angle_beta   90.00
_cell.angle_gamma   90.00
#
_symmetry.space_group_name_H-M   'P 1'
#
loop_
_entity.id
_entity.type
_entity.pdbx_description
1 polymer ?
#
loop_
_entity_poly.entity_id
_entity_poly.type
_entity_poly.pdbx_seq_one_letter_code
_entity_poly.pdbx_strand_id
1 'polypeptide(L)' 'MSSLFINEHDGRFTVEPAHLNTPLHTAATQADAIAWAQRTHPSDALHVARVRHLSDKHNPDHWRKV' A
#
# COMPACT_ATOMS: atom_id res chain seq x y z
N MET A 1 -11.90 9.15 7.12
CA MET A 1 -11.51 7.93 6.38
C MET A 1 -10.19 8.24 5.69
N SER A 2 -9.12 7.61 6.14
CA SER A 2 -7.80 7.72 5.52
C SER A 2 -7.72 6.68 4.40
N SER A 3 -6.78 6.86 3.47
CA SER A 3 -6.44 5.81 2.50
C SER A 3 -5.07 5.24 2.82
N LEU A 4 -4.93 3.93 2.67
CA LEU A 4 -3.69 3.19 2.79
C LEU A 4 -3.23 2.72 1.42
N PHE A 5 -1.93 2.81 1.21
CA PHE A 5 -1.27 2.55 -0.05
C PHE A 5 -0.27 1.40 0.18
N ILE A 6 -0.30 0.40 -0.69
CA ILE A 6 0.62 -0.72 -0.68
C ILE A 6 1.47 -0.66 -1.93
N ASN A 7 2.78 -0.50 -1.77
CA ASN A 7 3.75 -0.52 -2.86
C ASN A 7 4.82 -1.58 -2.62
N GLU A 8 5.44 -2.01 -3.72
CA GLU A 8 6.56 -2.95 -3.69
C GLU A 8 7.89 -2.20 -3.88
N HIS A 9 8.85 -2.50 -3.02
CA HIS A 9 10.21 -2.00 -3.07
C HIS A 9 11.17 -3.06 -2.55
N ASP A 10 12.25 -3.34 -3.29
CA ASP A 10 13.25 -4.37 -2.97
C ASP A 10 12.65 -5.74 -2.63
N GLY A 11 11.59 -6.15 -3.34
CA GLY A 11 10.90 -7.43 -3.09
C GLY A 11 10.07 -7.47 -1.80
N ARG A 12 9.85 -6.33 -1.14
CA ARG A 12 9.00 -6.20 0.05
C ARG A 12 7.80 -5.29 -0.23
N PHE A 13 6.71 -5.56 0.46
CA PHE A 13 5.46 -4.80 0.33
C PHE A 13 5.30 -3.91 1.55
N THR A 14 5.23 -2.60 1.32
CA THR A 14 5.10 -1.61 2.38
C THR A 14 3.69 -1.05 2.39
N VAL A 15 3.10 -0.97 3.58
CA VAL A 15 1.82 -0.28 3.83
C VAL A 15 2.14 1.10 4.38
N GLU A 16 1.63 2.14 3.74
CA GLU A 16 1.85 3.53 4.14
C GLU A 16 0.55 4.35 4.01
N PRO A 17 0.40 5.46 4.75
CA PRO A 17 -0.71 6.37 4.55
C PRO A 17 -0.59 7.07 3.19
N ALA A 18 -1.73 7.38 2.57
CA ALA A 18 -1.75 8.10 1.30
C ALA A 18 -0.91 9.39 1.36
N HIS A 19 -0.09 9.58 0.34
CA HIS A 19 0.79 10.75 0.17
C HIS A 19 1.85 10.95 1.27
N LEU A 20 2.08 9.96 2.13
CA LEU A 20 3.16 9.95 3.12
C LEU A 20 4.14 8.82 2.81
N ASN A 21 5.43 9.12 2.82
CA ASN A 21 6.49 8.12 2.64
C ASN A 21 6.90 7.47 3.97
N THR A 22 5.97 7.35 4.91
CA THR A 22 6.23 6.76 6.23
C THR A 22 5.62 5.37 6.30
N PRO A 23 6.43 4.30 6.27
CA PRO A 23 5.92 2.95 6.35
C PRO A 23 5.28 2.68 7.71
N LEU A 24 4.04 2.21 7.71
CA LEU A 24 3.35 1.69 8.89
C LEU A 24 3.69 0.20 9.11
N HIS A 25 3.85 -0.54 8.02
CA HIS A 25 4.15 -1.96 8.05
C HIS A 25 4.90 -2.40 6.79
N THR A 26 5.69 -3.47 6.91
CA THR A 26 6.38 -4.09 5.78
C THR A 26 6.25 -5.60 5.85
N ALA A 27 5.76 -6.20 4.75
CA ALA A 27 5.57 -7.64 4.62
C ALA A 27 6.41 -8.22 3.47
N ALA A 28 6.60 -9.54 3.49
CA ALA A 28 7.29 -10.27 2.42
C ALA A 28 6.38 -10.51 1.20
N THR A 29 5.05 -10.53 1.39
CA THR A 29 4.09 -10.74 0.31
C THR A 29 3.03 -9.64 0.30
N GLN A 30 2.46 -9.40 -0.88
CA GLN A 30 1.34 -8.46 -1.02
C GLN A 30 0.12 -8.92 -0.23
N ALA A 31 -0.13 -10.23 -0.19
CA ALA A 31 -1.26 -10.80 0.53
C ALA A 31 -1.15 -10.53 2.03
N ASP A 32 0.05 -10.67 2.61
CA ASP A 32 0.29 -10.37 4.02
C ASP A 32 0.13 -8.88 4.33
N ALA A 33 0.59 -7.99 3.44
CA ALA A 33 0.39 -6.55 3.58
C ALA A 33 -1.09 -6.16 3.56
N ILE A 34 -1.87 -6.75 2.64
CA ILE A 34 -3.33 -6.56 2.54
C ILE A 34 -4.01 -7.07 3.81
N ALA A 35 -3.70 -8.30 4.24
CA ALA A 35 -4.29 -8.89 5.43
C ALA A 35 -3.97 -8.06 6.69
N TRP A 36 -2.74 -7.56 6.81
CA TRP A 36 -2.36 -6.67 7.91
C TRP A 36 -3.15 -5.35 7.89
N ALA A 37 -3.30 -4.74 6.72
CA ALA A 37 -4.02 -3.46 6.56
C ALA A 37 -5.50 -3.61 6.90
N GLN A 38 -6.16 -4.65 6.37
CA GLN A 38 -7.59 -4.92 6.65
C GLN A 38 -7.85 -5.22 8.13
N ARG A 39 -6.90 -5.88 8.81
CA ARG A 39 -7.01 -6.20 10.24
C ARG A 39 -6.78 -4.98 11.14
N THR A 40 -5.79 -4.15 10.82
CA THR A 40 -5.34 -3.06 11.70
C THR A 40 -6.06 -1.74 11.40
N HIS A 41 -6.47 -1.54 10.14
CA HIS A 41 -7.13 -0.34 9.64
C HIS A 41 -8.41 -0.71 8.84
N PRO A 42 -9.40 -1.38 9.49
CA PRO A 42 -10.59 -1.89 8.79
C PRO A 42 -11.47 -0.82 8.15
N SER A 43 -11.33 0.44 8.57
CA SER A 43 -12.14 1.58 8.10
C SER A 43 -11.46 2.42 7.01
N ASP A 44 -10.20 2.12 6.68
CA ASP A 44 -9.43 2.87 5.69
C ASP A 44 -9.52 2.23 4.30
N ALA A 45 -9.57 3.05 3.26
CA ALA A 45 -9.61 2.56 1.89
C ALA A 45 -8.24 2.04 1.45
N LEU A 46 -8.16 0.83 0.92
CA LEU A 46 -6.89 0.20 0.55
C LEU A 46 -6.63 0.29 -0.96
N HIS A 47 -5.44 0.74 -1.31
CA HIS A 47 -4.95 0.83 -2.69
C HIS A 47 -3.64 0.09 -2.82
N VAL A 48 -3.52 -0.74 -3.85
CA VAL A 48 -2.29 -1.50 -4.16
C VAL A 48 -1.71 -1.00 -5.46
N ALA A 49 -0.40 -0.77 -5.50
CA ALA A 49 0.32 -0.40 -6.70
C ALA A 49 0.22 -1.50 -7.75
N ARG A 50 -0.14 -1.13 -8.98
CA ARG A 50 -0.18 -2.02 -10.16
C ARG A 50 1.21 -2.23 -10.76
N VAL A 51 2.08 -1.23 -10.61
CA VAL A 51 3.44 -1.24 -11.14
C VAL A 51 4.42 -1.60 -10.05
N ARG A 52 5.47 -2.34 -10.43
CA ARG A 52 6.62 -2.61 -9.56
C ARG A 52 7.53 -1.38 -9.54
N HIS A 53 8.25 -1.20 -8.43
CA HIS A 53 9.18 -0.08 -8.24
C HIS A 53 8.54 1.29 -8.54
N LEU A 54 7.38 1.54 -7.93
CA LEU A 54 6.60 2.75 -8.15
C LEU A 54 7.40 4.01 -7.76
N SER A 55 7.76 4.82 -8.76
CA SER A 55 8.48 6.09 -8.58
C SER A 55 7.54 7.28 -8.33
N ASP A 56 6.39 7.31 -9.02
CA ASP A 56 5.38 8.34 -8.85
C ASP A 56 4.13 7.79 -8.17
N LYS A 57 3.98 8.13 -6.89
CA LYS A 57 2.84 7.75 -6.05
C LYS A 57 1.61 8.64 -6.24
N HIS A 58 1.74 9.76 -6.96
CA HIS A 58 0.64 10.71 -7.18
C HIS A 58 -0.24 10.35 -8.37
N ASN A 59 0.23 9.51 -9.30
CA ASN A 59 -0.57 9.05 -10.42
C ASN A 59 -1.65 8.04 -9.97
N PRO A 60 -2.96 8.38 -10.04
CA PRO A 60 -4.04 7.49 -9.63
C PRO A 60 -4.13 6.19 -10.45
N ASP A 61 -3.72 6.21 -11.73
CA ASP A 61 -3.79 5.03 -12.61
C ASP A 61 -2.81 3.92 -12.20
N HIS A 62 -1.79 4.27 -11.42
CA HIS A 62 -0.85 3.30 -10.85
C HIS A 62 -1.48 2.49 -9.71
N TRP A 63 -2.68 2.82 -9.25
CA TRP A 63 -3.29 2.21 -8.08
C TRP A 63 -4.51 1.35 -8.45
N ARG A 64 -4.71 0.28 -7.67
CA ARG A 64 -5.91 -0.56 -7.72
C ARG A 64 -6.53 -0.60 -6.34
N LYS A 65 -7.81 -0.24 -6.25
CA LYS A 65 -8.59 -0.40 -5.02
C LYS A 65 -8.79 -1.88 -4.71
N VAL A 66 -8.67 -2.25 -3.43
CA VAL A 66 -8.87 -3.62 -2.91
C VAL A 66 -10.05 -3.64 -1.96
#